data_AF-A0A6B3DNC9-F1
#
_entry.id   AF-A0A6B3DNC9-F1
#
_cell.length_a   1.000
_cell.length_b   1.000
_cell.length_c   1.000
_cell.angle_alpha   90.00
_cell.angle_beta   90.00
_cell.angle_gamma   90.00
#
_symmetry.space_group_name_H-M   'P 1'
#
loop_
_entity.id
_entity.type
_entity.pdbx_description
1 polymer ?
#
loop_
_entity_poly.entity_id
_entity_poly.type
_entity_poly.pdbx_seq_one_letter_code
_entity_poly.pdbx_strand_id
1 'polypeptide(L)' 'MATKKITITVPEELVEAARHLTGNISGYVTEAFARQIRNDLLAEELRRHQEQHGAFTDEERATADALLHGEPDEKDLAA' A
#
# COMPACT_ATOMS: atom_id res chain seq x y z
N MET A 1 2.93 22.99 -0.42
CA MET A 1 2.46 22.10 -1.50
C MET A 1 1.18 22.67 -2.07
N ALA A 2 1.06 22.82 -3.39
CA ALA A 2 -0.17 23.33 -4.02
C ALA A 2 -1.19 22.19 -4.15
N THR A 3 -2.46 22.47 -3.86
CA THR A 3 -3.57 21.51 -4.02
C THR A 3 -4.40 21.83 -5.25
N LYS A 4 -4.78 20.81 -6.02
CA LYS A 4 -5.69 20.94 -7.17
C LYS A 4 -7.02 20.28 -6.84
N LYS A 5 -8.13 21.01 -6.97
CA LYS A 5 -9.47 20.43 -6.82
C LYS A 5 -9.78 19.54 -8.01
N ILE A 6 -10.22 18.32 -7.73
CA ILE A 6 -10.68 17.34 -8.71
C ILE A 6 -12.08 16.90 -8.28
N THR A 7 -12.96 16.63 -9.24
CA THR A 7 -14.28 16.06 -8.97
C THR A 7 -14.26 14.62 -9.46
N ILE A 8 -14.60 13.69 -8.57
CA ILE A 8 -14.67 12.25 -8.85
C ILE A 8 -16.02 11.72 -8.42
N THR A 9 -16.49 10.66 -9.09
CA THR A 9 -17.68 9.92 -8.66
C THR A 9 -17.22 8.74 -7.82
N VAL A 10 -17.79 8.62 -6.62
CA VAL A 10 -17.49 7.56 -5.66
C VAL A 10 -18.80 7.02 -5.08
N PRO A 11 -18.88 5.72 -4.74
CA PRO A 11 -20.02 5.16 -4.02
C PRO A 11 -20.30 5.91 -2.72
N GLU A 12 -21.57 6.19 -2.45
CA GLU A 12 -22.01 6.92 -1.25
C GLU A 12 -21.57 6.21 0.04
N GLU A 13 -21.67 4.87 0.07
CA GLU A 13 -21.23 4.06 1.20
C GLU A 13 -19.76 4.29 1.57
N LEU A 14 -18.89 4.47 0.57
CA LEU A 14 -17.46 4.75 0.80
C LEU A 14 -17.23 6.17 1.33
N VAL A 15 -18.03 7.13 0.88
CA VAL A 15 -17.96 8.51 1.37
C VAL A 15 -18.34 8.56 2.84
N GLU A 16 -19.42 7.88 3.21
CA GLU A 16 -19.91 7.83 4.59
C GLU A 16 -18.97 7.04 5.50
N ALA A 17 -18.41 5.92 5.02
CA ALA A 17 -17.38 5.19 5.76
C ALA A 17 -16.14 6.06 6.01
N ALA A 18 -15.63 6.75 5.00
CA ALA A 18 -14.47 7.65 5.15
C ALA A 18 -14.79 8.81 6.11
N ARG A 19 -15.99 9.36 6.04
CA ARG A 19 -16.46 10.42 6.95
C ARG A 19 -16.55 9.92 8.39
N HIS A 20 -17.03 8.70 8.62
CA HIS A 20 -17.11 8.11 9.95
C HIS A 20 -15.73 7.86 10.56
N LEU A 21 -14.74 7.45 9.75
CA LEU A 21 -13.39 7.13 10.21
C LEU A 21 -12.56 8.36 10.58
N THR A 22 -12.61 9.44 9.79
CA THR A 22 -11.69 10.58 9.97
C THR A 22 -12.37 11.95 10.07
N GLY A 23 -13.65 12.05 9.70
CA GLY A 23 -14.35 13.33 9.53
C GLY A 23 -13.82 14.21 8.39
N ASN A 24 -12.73 13.81 7.72
CA ASN A 24 -12.06 14.56 6.67
C ASN A 24 -11.78 13.68 5.45
N ILE A 25 -12.68 13.73 4.47
CA ILE A 25 -12.59 12.93 3.24
C ILE A 25 -11.36 13.31 2.43
N SER A 26 -11.05 14.61 2.26
CA SER A 26 -9.91 15.01 1.43
C SER A 26 -8.59 14.58 2.04
N GLY A 27 -8.44 14.64 3.37
CA GLY A 27 -7.29 14.11 4.09
C GLY A 27 -7.15 12.60 3.91
N TYR A 28 -8.22 11.86 4.17
CA TYR A 28 -8.24 10.39 4.02
C TYR A 28 -7.86 9.95 2.60
N VAL A 29 -8.47 10.58 1.59
CA VAL A 29 -8.21 10.29 0.18
C VAL A 29 -6.78 10.66 -0.21
N THR A 30 -6.24 11.76 0.30
CA THR A 30 -4.85 12.17 0.03
C THR A 30 -3.85 11.14 0.55
N GLU A 31 -4.03 10.66 1.78
CA GLU A 31 -3.14 9.65 2.36
C GLU A 31 -3.26 8.30 1.64
N ALA A 32 -4.49 7.88 1.32
CA ALA A 32 -4.75 6.67 0.56
C ALA A 32 -4.11 6.73 -0.83
N PHE A 33 -4.26 7.84 -1.56
CA PHE A 33 -3.60 8.04 -2.85
C PHE A 33 -2.08 8.05 -2.74
N ALA A 34 -1.51 8.73 -1.74
CA ALA A 34 -0.07 8.77 -1.53
C ALA A 34 0.50 7.37 -1.22
N ARG A 35 -0.24 6.56 -0.47
CA ARG A 35 0.13 5.15 -0.24
C ARG A 35 0.03 4.33 -1.53
N GLN A 36 -1.05 4.48 -2.28
CA GLN A 36 -1.27 3.72 -3.51
C GLN A 36 -0.18 4.02 -4.55
N ILE A 37 0.10 5.29 -4.82
CA ILE A 37 1.13 5.69 -5.78
C ILE A 37 2.50 5.15 -5.39
N ARG A 38 2.87 5.19 -4.10
CA ARG A 38 4.14 4.61 -3.64
C ARG A 38 4.22 3.12 -3.93
N ASN A 39 3.15 2.38 -3.64
CA ASN A 39 3.11 0.94 -3.89
C ASN A 39 3.16 0.62 -5.39
N ASP A 40 2.45 1.37 -6.22
CA ASP A 40 2.45 1.16 -7.67
C ASP A 40 3.84 1.41 -8.28
N LEU A 41 4.53 2.47 -7.83
CA LEU A 41 5.90 2.78 -8.27
C LEU A 41 6.90 1.70 -7.82
N LEU A 42 6.77 1.21 -6.59
CA LEU A 42 7.60 0.10 -6.10
C LEU A 42 7.35 -1.19 -6.87
N ALA A 43 6.09 -1.51 -7.17
CA ALA A 43 5.73 -2.69 -7.95
C ALA A 43 6.31 -2.63 -9.37
N GLU A 44 6.28 -1.45 -9.98
CA GLU A 44 6.88 -1.21 -11.29
C GLU A 44 8.40 -1.45 -11.27
N GLU A 45 9.09 -0.91 -10.26
CA GLU A 45 10.53 -1.08 -10.09
C GLU A 45 10.90 -2.56 -9.90
N LEU A 46 10.16 -3.28 -9.06
CA LEU A 46 10.35 -4.72 -8.84
C LEU A 46 10.10 -5.54 -10.09
N ARG A 47 9.11 -5.17 -10.90
CA ARG A 47 8.85 -5.83 -12.19
C ARG A 47 10.01 -5.63 -13.15
N ARG A 48 10.48 -4.38 -13.30
CA ARG A 48 11.63 -4.05 -14.14
C ARG A 48 12.90 -4.79 -13.71
N HIS A 49 13.09 -4.99 -12.41
CA HIS A 49 14.20 -5.79 -11.88
C HIS A 49 14.08 -7.25 -12.32
N GLN A 50 12.91 -7.86 -12.19
CA GLN A 50 12.68 -9.24 -12.58
C GLN A 50 12.85 -9.50 -14.08
N GLU A 51 12.50 -8.52 -14.91
CA GLU A 51 12.74 -8.59 -16.36
C GLU A 51 14.24 -8.63 -16.71
N GLN A 52 15.09 -7.99 -15.91
CA GLN A 52 16.54 -7.92 -16.14
C GLN A 52 17.31 -9.06 -15.48
N HIS A 53 16.85 -9.52 -14.31
CA HIS A 53 17.60 -10.46 -13.45
C HIS A 53 16.91 -11.82 -13.26
N GLY A 54 15.66 -11.97 -13.72
CA GLY A 54 14.83 -13.14 -13.45
C GLY A 54 13.90 -12.96 -12.25
N ALA A 55 12.94 -13.86 -12.12
CA ALA A 55 11.97 -13.84 -11.02
C ALA A 55 12.67 -14.00 -9.66
N PHE A 56 12.17 -13.31 -8.63
CA PHE A 56 12.63 -13.50 -7.26
C PHE A 56 12.33 -14.92 -6.78
N THR A 57 13.27 -15.53 -6.07
CA THR A 57 13.04 -16.84 -5.46
C THR A 57 12.22 -16.72 -4.18
N ASP A 58 11.61 -17.82 -3.76
CA ASP A 58 10.82 -17.82 -2.53
C ASP A 58 11.68 -17.56 -1.29
N GLU A 59 12.95 -17.98 -1.29
CA GLU A 59 13.90 -17.70 -0.21
C GLU A 59 14.26 -16.20 -0.11
N GLU A 60 14.43 -15.53 -1.25
CA GLU A 60 14.69 -14.08 -1.29
C GLU A 60 13.49 -13.30 -0.76
N ARG A 61 12.27 -13.73 -1.12
CA ARG A 61 11.02 -13.12 -0.65
C ARG A 61 10.79 -13.35 0.85
N ALA A 62 11.05 -14.56 1.34
CA ALA A 62 10.95 -14.87 2.77
C ALA A 62 11.93 -14.03 3.61
N THR A 63 13.15 -13.84 3.10
CA THR A 63 14.14 -12.97 3.74
C THR A 63 13.68 -11.51 3.77
N ALA A 64 13.12 -11.01 2.67
CA ALA A 64 12.59 -9.65 2.60
C ALA A 64 11.40 -9.44 3.55
N ASP A 65 10.49 -10.42 3.64
CA ASP A 65 9.31 -10.37 4.52
C ASP A 65 9.72 -10.25 6.00
N ALA A 66 10.67 -11.10 6.44
CA ALA A 66 11.21 -11.04 7.80
C ALA A 66 11.92 -9.70 8.12
N LEU A 67 12.56 -9.07 7.14
CA LEU A 67 13.20 -7.76 7.33
C LEU A 67 12.18 -6.60 7.38
N LEU A 68 11.10 -6.67 6.61
CA LEU A 68 10.11 -5.60 6.51
C LEU A 68 9.09 -5.63 7.64
N HIS A 69 8.72 -6.83 8.10
CA HIS A 69 7.68 -7.03 9.12
C HIS A 69 8.26 -7.42 10.49
N GLY A 70 9.57 -7.68 10.58
CA GLY A 70 10.19 -8.34 11.72
C GLY A 70 10.06 -9.86 11.61
N GLU A 71 10.90 -10.62 12.32
CA GLU A 71 10.67 -12.06 12.45
C GLU A 71 9.27 -12.27 13.04
N PRO A 72 8.45 -13.20 12.51
CA PRO A 72 7.18 -13.52 13.14
C PRO A 72 7.48 -13.91 14.58
N ASP A 73 6.92 -13.17 15.54
CA ASP A 73 7.02 -13.50 16.95
C ASP A 73 6.46 -14.92 17.10
N GLU A 74 7.12 -15.76 17.89
CA GLU A 74 6.81 -17.17 18.13
C GLU A 74 5.33 -17.40 18.56
N LYS A 75 4.64 -16.31 18.92
CA LYS A 75 3.22 -16.22 19.27
C LYS A 75 2.24 -16.27 18.08
N ASP A 76 2.64 -15.92 16.87
CA ASP A 76 1.75 -15.95 15.69
C ASP A 76 1.61 -17.37 15.09
N LEU A 77 2.51 -18.29 15.45
CA LEU A 77 2.47 -19.70 15.03
C LEU A 77 1.62 -20.60 15.95
N ALA A 78 1.02 -20.04 17.00
CA ALA A 78 0.31 -20.77 18.06
C ALA A 78 -1.21 -20.48 18.14
N ALA A 79 -1.82 -19.92 17.10
CA ALA A 79 -3.27 -19.65 17.04
C ALA A 79 -4.00 -20.52 16.01
#